data_AF-A0A0A7LLJ0-F1
#
_entry.id   AF-A0A0A7LLJ0-F1
#
_cell.length_a   1.000
_cell.length_b   1.000
_cell.length_c   1.000
_cell.angle_alpha   90.00
_cell.angle_beta   90.00
_cell.angle_gamma   90.00
#
_symmetry.space_group_name_H-M   'P 1'
#
loop_
_entity.id
_entity.type
_entity.pdbx_description
1 polymer ?
#
loop_
_entity_poly.entity_id
_entity_poly.type
_entity_poly.pdbx_seq_one_letter_code
_entity_poly.pdbx_strand_id
1 'polypeptide(L)'
;MKALLNRSLLLLLVGLMLTGAAEAGVKQLVVGGSLTEPVSLRLRAAQVTKYLAYALQLSARQEVAVRRCVYEEFRQLDSLAQAPVAVVPNTTDAGNQLRQQSELRIVQRYETAMARLLTPGQLSAFTWLQERQPVARQ
;
A
#
# COMPACT_ATOMS: atom_id res chain seq x y z
N MET A 1 -7.80 -7.65 40.66
CA MET A 1 -6.57 -6.85 40.47
C MET A 1 -5.45 -7.70 39.84
N LYS A 2 -5.53 -8.05 38.54
CA LYS A 2 -4.43 -8.73 37.81
C LYS A 2 -4.30 -8.34 36.32
N ALA A 3 -5.15 -7.45 35.80
CA ALA A 3 -5.19 -7.12 34.36
C ALA A 3 -4.40 -5.85 33.97
N LEU A 4 -3.75 -5.19 34.92
CA LEU A 4 -2.99 -3.95 34.68
C LEU A 4 -1.47 -4.19 34.51
N LEU A 5 -0.95 -5.37 34.88
CA LEU A 5 0.49 -5.65 34.80
C LEU A 5 0.98 -6.01 33.38
N ASN A 6 0.13 -6.64 32.55
CA ASN A 6 0.55 -7.14 31.23
C ASN A 6 0.59 -6.08 30.13
N ARG A 7 0.02 -4.90 30.34
CA ARG A 7 0.02 -3.81 29.35
C ARG A 7 1.30 -2.96 29.41
N SER A 8 1.93 -2.86 30.59
CA SER A 8 3.18 -2.07 30.73
C SER A 8 4.41 -2.80 30.20
N LEU A 9 4.41 -4.14 30.15
CA LEU A 9 5.54 -4.90 29.61
C LEU A 9 5.66 -4.77 28.09
N LEU A 10 4.52 -4.67 27.40
CA LEU A 10 4.46 -4.62 25.93
C LEU A 10 4.85 -3.24 25.39
N LEU A 11 4.64 -2.17 26.18
CA LEU A 11 5.07 -0.81 25.81
C LEU A 11 6.58 -0.59 26.04
N LEU A 12 7.23 -1.37 26.90
CA LEU A 12 8.66 -1.23 27.17
C LEU A 12 9.53 -1.90 26.09
N LEU A 13 9.02 -2.93 25.40
CA LEU A 13 9.73 -3.63 24.32
C LEU A 13 9.69 -2.90 22.96
N VAL A 14 8.71 -2.01 22.73
CA VAL A 14 8.63 -1.22 21.50
C VAL A 14 9.45 0.08 21.58
N GLY A 15 9.75 0.57 22.79
CA GLY A 15 10.56 1.77 23.00
C GLY A 15 12.08 1.58 22.84
N LEU A 16 12.57 0.33 22.87
CA LEU A 16 14.02 0.04 22.99
C LEU A 16 14.68 -0.48 21.70
N MET A 17 14.21 -0.03 20.53
CA MET A 17 14.83 -0.35 19.23
C MET A 17 15.09 0.89 18.35
N LEU A 18 15.01 2.10 18.90
CA LEU A 18 15.35 3.35 18.19
C LEU A 18 16.55 4.11 18.76
N THR A 19 17.35 3.48 19.62
CA THR A 19 18.63 4.02 20.07
C THR A 19 19.77 3.28 19.36
N GLY A 20 20.13 3.79 18.18
CA GLY A 20 21.30 3.38 17.42
C GLY A 20 21.86 4.59 16.69
N ALA A 21 22.80 5.26 17.36
CA ALA A 21 23.45 6.49 16.93
C ALA A 21 24.28 6.32 15.65
N ALA A 22 24.16 7.28 14.74
CA ALA A 22 25.29 7.85 14.01
C ALA A 22 24.86 9.21 13.46
N GLU A 23 25.18 10.26 14.20
CA GLU A 23 25.26 11.59 13.62
C GLU A 23 26.39 11.61 12.58
N ALA A 24 26.01 11.76 11.32
CA ALA A 24 26.88 12.35 10.31
C ALA A 24 26.05 13.43 9.65
N GLY A 25 26.17 14.66 10.16
CA GLY A 25 25.61 15.83 9.52
C GLY A 25 26.15 15.95 8.09
N VAL A 26 25.31 16.42 7.18
CA VAL A 26 25.64 17.38 6.12
C VAL A 26 24.33 17.73 5.39
N LYS A 27 23.97 19.00 5.54
CA LYS A 27 23.19 19.86 4.61
C LYS A 27 21.86 19.30 4.10
N GLN A 28 20.83 19.76 4.81
CA GLN A 28 19.57 20.21 4.24
C GLN A 28 19.84 21.06 2.99
N LEU A 29 19.68 20.45 1.82
CA LEU A 29 19.62 21.12 0.53
C LEU A 29 18.31 20.69 -0.11
N VAL A 30 17.46 21.69 -0.29
CA VAL A 30 16.26 21.67 -1.12
C VAL A 30 16.57 21.02 -2.47
N VAL A 31 15.88 19.93 -2.78
CA VAL A 31 15.70 19.33 -4.11
C VAL A 31 14.27 18.80 -4.09
N GLY A 32 13.27 19.33 -4.80
CA GLY A 32 13.35 19.98 -6.10
C GLY A 32 13.49 18.95 -7.21
N GLY A 33 12.49 18.08 -7.42
CA GLY A 33 12.32 17.33 -8.67
C GLY A 33 12.64 15.82 -8.65
N SER A 34 11.58 15.02 -8.54
CA SER A 34 11.26 13.82 -9.35
C SER A 34 12.40 13.06 -10.06
N LEU A 35 13.08 12.10 -9.41
CA LEU A 35 13.81 11.01 -10.11
C LEU A 35 13.92 9.68 -9.32
N THR A 36 13.10 9.42 -8.29
CA THR A 36 13.28 8.25 -7.39
C THR A 36 12.02 7.37 -7.20
N GLU A 37 11.06 7.41 -8.12
CA GLU A 37 9.76 6.72 -7.93
C GLU A 37 9.59 5.25 -8.37
N PRO A 38 10.46 4.60 -9.17
CA PRO A 38 10.19 3.20 -9.53
C PRO A 38 10.61 2.19 -8.44
N VAL A 39 11.57 2.53 -7.57
CA VAL A 39 12.16 1.56 -6.62
C VAL A 39 11.26 1.38 -5.38
N SER A 40 10.68 2.46 -4.87
CA SER A 40 9.83 2.44 -3.68
C SER A 40 8.51 1.70 -3.93
N LEU A 41 7.85 1.93 -5.08
CA LEU A 41 6.62 1.24 -5.48
C LEU A 41 6.85 -0.27 -5.67
N ARG A 42 7.97 -0.65 -6.30
CA ARG A 42 8.34 -2.06 -6.48
C ARG A 42 8.58 -2.76 -5.15
N LEU A 43 9.25 -2.09 -4.21
CA LEU A 43 9.51 -2.64 -2.88
C LEU A 43 8.20 -2.79 -2.08
N ARG A 44 7.32 -1.78 -2.11
CA ARG A 44 6.00 -1.86 -1.47
C ARG A 44 5.15 -2.98 -2.06
N ALA A 45 5.08 -3.08 -3.38
CA ALA A 45 4.37 -4.16 -4.06
C ALA A 45 4.92 -5.54 -3.69
N ALA A 46 6.25 -5.69 -3.60
CA ALA A 46 6.87 -6.94 -3.16
C ALA A 46 6.50 -7.29 -1.71
N GLN A 47 6.47 -6.31 -0.80
CA GLN A 47 6.09 -6.52 0.60
C GLN A 47 4.63 -6.95 0.75
N VAL A 48 3.70 -6.26 0.08
CA VAL A 48 2.28 -6.62 0.07
C VAL A 48 2.10 -8.01 -0.55
N THR A 49 2.79 -8.31 -1.64
CA THR A 49 2.75 -9.65 -2.25
C THR A 49 3.22 -10.71 -1.27
N LYS A 50 4.32 -10.49 -0.53
CA LYS A 50 4.83 -11.45 0.44
C LYS A 50 3.80 -11.74 1.54
N TYR A 51 3.11 -10.71 2.01
CA TYR A 51 2.02 -10.86 2.98
C TYR A 51 0.87 -11.69 2.39
N LEU A 52 0.40 -11.36 1.18
CA LEU A 52 -0.67 -12.08 0.50
C LEU A 52 -0.28 -13.53 0.17
N ALA A 53 0.97 -13.77 -0.23
CA ALA A 53 1.50 -15.09 -0.51
C ALA A 53 1.43 -16.00 0.72
N TYR A 54 1.80 -15.46 1.88
CA TYR A 54 1.68 -16.16 3.15
C TYR A 54 0.20 -16.37 3.54
N ALA A 55 -0.61 -15.31 3.53
CA ALA A 55 -1.98 -15.35 4.04
C ALA A 55 -2.93 -16.20 3.18
N LEU A 56 -2.71 -16.22 1.87
CA LEU A 56 -3.56 -16.92 0.89
C LEU A 56 -2.92 -18.23 0.39
N GLN A 57 -1.74 -18.58 0.89
CA GLN A 57 -0.97 -19.74 0.45
C GLN A 57 -0.81 -19.76 -1.08
N LEU A 58 -0.34 -18.65 -1.65
CA LEU A 58 -0.17 -18.53 -3.10
C LEU A 58 0.92 -19.47 -3.60
N SER A 59 0.68 -20.12 -4.75
CA SER A 59 1.76 -20.79 -5.48
C SER A 59 2.78 -19.76 -6.01
N ALA A 60 4.02 -20.19 -6.28
CA ALA A 60 5.04 -19.31 -6.85
C ALA A 60 4.59 -18.63 -8.15
N ARG A 61 3.81 -19.33 -8.98
CA ARG A 61 3.23 -18.75 -10.22
C ARG A 61 2.20 -17.67 -9.91
N GLN A 62 1.33 -17.90 -8.94
CA GLN A 62 0.36 -16.91 -8.48
C GLN A 62 1.06 -15.71 -7.84
N GLU A 63 2.10 -15.92 -7.03
CA GLU A 63 2.86 -14.86 -6.39
C GLU A 63 3.45 -13.87 -7.42
N VAL A 64 4.06 -14.39 -8.49
CA VAL A 64 4.59 -13.54 -9.57
C VAL A 64 3.48 -12.75 -10.25
N ALA A 65 2.32 -13.36 -10.50
CA ALA A 65 1.19 -12.71 -11.15
C ALA A 65 0.55 -11.64 -10.24
N VAL A 66 0.35 -11.96 -8.96
CA VAL A 66 -0.18 -11.04 -7.94
C VAL A 66 0.77 -9.86 -7.76
N ARG A 67 2.09 -10.08 -7.71
CA ARG A 67 3.06 -8.99 -7.60
C ARG A 67 2.97 -7.99 -8.76
N ARG A 68 2.78 -8.48 -9.98
CA ARG A 68 2.56 -7.63 -11.15
C ARG A 68 1.26 -6.85 -11.01
N CYS A 69 0.19 -7.50 -10.58
CA CYS A 69 -1.12 -6.90 -10.37
C CYS A 69 -1.08 -5.76 -9.33
N VAL A 70 -0.49 -6.02 -8.16
CA VAL A 70 -0.31 -5.04 -7.06
C VAL A 70 0.55 -3.86 -7.52
N TYR A 71 1.66 -4.14 -8.21
CA TYR A 71 2.53 -3.07 -8.72
C TYR A 71 1.79 -2.15 -9.72
N GLU A 72 0.99 -2.71 -10.62
CA GLU A 72 0.23 -1.93 -11.60
C GLU A 72 -0.84 -1.06 -10.93
N GLU A 73 -1.53 -1.57 -9.90
CA GLU A 73 -2.47 -0.78 -9.10
C GLU A 73 -1.76 0.41 -8.45
N PHE A 74 -0.66 0.16 -7.73
CA PHE A 74 0.10 1.22 -7.07
C PHE A 74 0.62 2.25 -8.06
N ARG A 75 1.14 1.83 -9.21
CA ARG A 75 1.59 2.77 -10.25
C ARG A 75 0.44 3.64 -10.75
N GLN A 76 -0.74 3.06 -10.94
CA GLN A 76 -1.91 3.80 -11.45
C GLN A 76 -2.44 4.80 -10.41
N LEU A 77 -2.53 4.40 -9.14
CA LEU A 77 -2.93 5.29 -8.05
C LEU A 77 -1.93 6.41 -7.83
N ASP A 78 -0.63 6.12 -7.89
CA ASP A 78 0.44 7.11 -7.77
C ASP A 78 0.44 8.10 -8.94
N SER A 79 0.28 7.61 -10.18
CA SER A 79 0.12 8.46 -11.37
C SER A 79 -1.10 9.39 -11.26
N LEU A 80 -2.22 8.87 -10.73
CA LEU A 80 -3.42 9.66 -10.49
C LEU A 80 -3.22 10.65 -9.35
N ALA A 81 -2.39 10.31 -8.36
CA ALA A 81 -2.09 11.18 -7.23
C ALA A 81 -1.30 12.42 -7.66
N GLN A 82 -0.35 12.22 -8.57
CA GLN A 82 0.54 13.23 -9.13
C GLN A 82 -0.09 14.04 -10.27
N ALA A 83 -1.23 13.59 -10.81
CA ALA A 83 -1.92 14.31 -11.89
C ALA A 83 -2.34 15.72 -11.40
N PRO A 84 -1.94 16.79 -12.12
CA PRO A 84 -2.26 18.15 -11.71
C PRO A 84 -3.78 18.37 -11.72
N VAL A 85 -4.35 18.68 -10.56
CA VAL A 85 -5.74 19.13 -10.46
C VAL A 85 -5.75 20.59 -10.88
N ALA A 86 -6.35 20.90 -12.03
CA ALA A 86 -6.53 22.29 -12.45
C ALA A 86 -7.44 22.99 -11.43
N VAL A 87 -6.84 23.78 -10.54
CA VAL A 87 -7.57 24.58 -9.53
C VAL A 87 -8.19 25.77 -10.24
N VAL A 88 -9.33 25.55 -10.88
CA VAL A 88 -10.22 26.63 -11.31
C VAL A 88 -11.27 26.81 -10.21
N PRO A 89 -11.50 28.05 -9.71
CA PRO A 89 -12.30 28.30 -8.50
C PRO A 89 -13.74 27.73 -8.47
N ASN A 90 -14.28 27.29 -9.62
CA ASN A 90 -15.64 26.75 -9.75
C ASN A 90 -15.71 25.31 -10.33
N THR A 91 -14.57 24.63 -10.56
CA THR A 91 -14.56 23.24 -11.09
C THR A 91 -13.89 22.24 -10.15
N THR A 92 -13.44 22.68 -8.98
CA THR A 92 -12.76 21.84 -7.98
C THR A 92 -13.59 20.59 -7.63
N ASP A 93 -14.90 20.72 -7.50
CA ASP A 93 -15.79 19.60 -7.19
C ASP A 93 -15.87 18.57 -8.33
N ALA A 94 -15.95 19.04 -9.58
CA ALA A 94 -15.97 18.17 -10.76
C ALA A 94 -14.62 17.46 -10.95
N GLY A 95 -13.50 18.15 -10.74
CA GLY A 95 -12.16 17.57 -10.80
C GLY A 95 -11.94 16.49 -9.74
N ASN A 96 -12.38 16.76 -8.51
CA ASN A 96 -12.32 15.80 -7.41
C ASN A 96 -13.21 14.58 -7.67
N GLN A 97 -14.42 14.77 -8.19
CA GLN A 97 -15.31 13.67 -8.54
C GLN A 97 -14.75 12.78 -9.67
N LEU A 98 -14.13 13.37 -10.70
CA LEU A 98 -13.48 12.62 -11.77
C LEU A 98 -12.27 11.82 -11.27
N ARG A 99 -11.50 12.39 -10.34
CA ARG A 99 -10.39 11.70 -9.67
C ARG A 99 -10.90 10.51 -8.86
N GLN A 100 -11.93 10.71 -8.04
CA GLN A 100 -12.55 9.63 -7.27
C GLN A 100 -13.11 8.51 -8.17
N GLN A 101 -13.76 8.85 -9.28
CA GLN A 101 -14.21 7.85 -10.26
C GLN A 101 -13.05 7.07 -10.88
N SER A 102 -11.92 7.73 -11.11
CA SER A 102 -10.72 7.09 -11.66
C SER A 102 -10.08 6.14 -10.64
N GLU A 103 -10.00 6.54 -9.37
CA GLU A 103 -9.55 5.67 -8.27
C GLU A 103 -10.42 4.41 -8.16
N LEU A 104 -11.75 4.57 -8.17
CA LEU A 104 -12.68 3.43 -8.12
C LEU A 104 -12.48 2.48 -9.31
N ARG A 105 -12.26 3.00 -10.52
CA ARG A 105 -12.00 2.17 -11.70
C ARG A 105 -10.69 1.40 -11.60
N ILE A 106 -9.65 1.98 -10.99
CA ILE A 106 -8.36 1.32 -10.76
C ILE A 106 -8.56 0.15 -9.79
N VAL A 107 -9.22 0.40 -8.65
CA VAL A 107 -9.51 -0.63 -7.64
C VAL A 107 -10.35 -1.77 -8.22
N GLN A 108 -11.41 -1.47 -8.98
CA GLN A 108 -12.25 -2.49 -9.60
C GLN A 108 -11.48 -3.39 -10.59
N ARG A 109 -10.54 -2.81 -11.36
CA ARG A 109 -9.68 -3.57 -12.27
C ARG A 109 -8.75 -4.49 -11.50
N TYR A 110 -8.19 -4.00 -10.39
CA TYR A 110 -7.35 -4.79 -9.50
C TYR A 110 -8.14 -5.97 -8.91
N GLU A 111 -9.33 -5.74 -8.34
CA GLU A 111 -10.19 -6.79 -7.80
C GLU A 111 -10.56 -7.83 -8.87
N THR A 112 -10.92 -7.38 -10.08
CA THR A 112 -11.23 -8.26 -11.21
C THR A 112 -10.03 -9.12 -11.60
N ALA A 113 -8.82 -8.55 -11.57
CA ALA A 113 -7.60 -9.29 -11.86
C ALA A 113 -7.28 -10.32 -10.76
N MET A 114 -7.45 -9.95 -9.48
CA MET A 114 -7.28 -10.89 -8.36
C MET A 114 -8.28 -12.05 -8.44
N ALA A 115 -9.54 -11.79 -8.79
CA ALA A 115 -10.55 -12.83 -8.99
C ALA A 115 -10.20 -13.84 -10.10
N ARG A 116 -9.38 -13.46 -11.07
CA ARG A 116 -8.89 -14.36 -12.13
C ARG A 116 -7.65 -15.15 -11.72
N LEU A 117 -6.83 -14.61 -10.81
CA LEU A 117 -5.56 -15.20 -10.38
C LEU A 117 -5.73 -16.15 -9.19
N LEU A 118 -6.71 -15.87 -8.33
CA LEU A 118 -6.97 -16.62 -7.11
C LEU A 118 -8.00 -17.72 -7.36
N THR A 119 -7.87 -18.82 -6.62
CA THR A 119 -8.96 -19.80 -6.53
C THR A 119 -10.15 -19.20 -5.78
N PRO A 120 -11.37 -19.74 -5.91
CA PRO A 120 -12.53 -19.22 -5.18
C PRO A 120 -12.31 -19.11 -3.67
N GLY A 121 -11.68 -20.11 -3.04
CA GLY A 121 -11.37 -20.08 -1.60
C GLY A 121 -10.35 -19.00 -1.23
N GLN A 122 -9.32 -18.80 -2.07
CA GLN A 122 -8.34 -17.73 -1.88
C GLN A 122 -8.95 -16.35 -2.08
N LEU A 123 -9.88 -16.21 -3.04
CA LEU A 123 -10.59 -14.96 -3.27
C LEU A 123 -11.47 -14.58 -2.07
N SER A 124 -12.21 -15.53 -1.51
CA SER A 124 -12.99 -15.28 -0.29
C SER A 124 -12.12 -14.83 0.89
N ALA A 125 -10.97 -15.49 1.09
CA ALA A 125 -10.01 -15.09 2.13
C ALA A 125 -9.41 -13.71 1.85
N PHE A 126 -9.12 -13.40 0.58
CA PHE A 126 -8.64 -12.08 0.17
C PHE A 126 -9.65 -10.97 0.46
N THR A 127 -10.93 -11.14 0.12
CA THR A 127 -11.98 -10.15 0.43
C THR A 127 -12.10 -9.92 1.93
N TRP A 128 -12.06 -10.98 2.74
CA TRP A 128 -12.05 -10.87 4.20
C TRP A 128 -10.83 -10.09 4.73
N LEU A 129 -9.64 -10.32 4.14
CA LEU A 129 -8.43 -9.57 4.50
C LEU A 129 -8.56 -8.09 4.15
N GLN A 130 -9.13 -7.76 2.99
CA GLN A 130 -9.38 -6.37 2.60
C GLN A 130 -10.35 -5.67 3.55
N GLU A 131 -11.36 -6.34 4.07
CA GLU A 131 -12.32 -5.77 5.03
C GLU A 131 -11.70 -5.52 6.40
N ARG A 132 -10.84 -6.42 6.87
CA ARG A 132 -10.34 -6.42 8.26
C ARG A 132 -8.95 -5.83 8.44
N GLN A 133 -8.14 -5.71 7.40
CA GLN A 133 -6.77 -5.22 7.51
C GLN A 133 -6.50 -4.04 6.58
N PRO A 134 -6.10 -2.86 7.11
CA PRO A 134 -5.75 -1.71 6.29
C PRO A 134 -4.48 -1.96 5.46
N VAL A 135 -3.58 -2.83 5.91
CA VAL A 135 -2.30 -3.13 5.24
C VAL A 135 -2.50 -3.76 3.85
N ALA A 136 -3.63 -4.45 3.63
CA ALA A 136 -3.99 -4.97 2.31
C ALA A 136 -4.45 -3.87 1.32
N ARG A 137 -4.60 -2.62 1.78
CA ARG A 137 -5.03 -1.45 1.00
C ARG A 137 -3.97 -0.32 0.92
N GLN A 138 -2.77 -0.49 1.49
CA GLN A 138 -1.72 0.55 1.63
C GLN A 138 -0.67 0.57 0.52
#